data_AF-A0A3S3UFU1-F1
#
_entry.id   AF-A0A3S3UFU1-F1
#
_cell.length_a   1.000
_cell.length_b   1.000
_cell.length_c   1.000
_cell.angle_alpha   90.00
_cell.angle_beta   90.00
_cell.angle_gamma   90.00
#
_symmetry.space_group_name_H-M   'P 1'
#
loop_
_entity.id
_entity.type
_entity.pdbx_description
1 polymer ?
#
loop_
_entity_poly.entity_id
_entity_poly.type
_entity_poly.pdbx_seq_one_letter_code
_entity_poly.pdbx_strand_id
1 'polypeptide(L)'
;MKQKRLEKIADVVTRSASRNSALNRLNGFYELFEKDDEVLIVITADPDSLASAMTVKRLLSYRVGSVTIGYPNEIRRLNNITMVERLKIPIERLHTLPVNDYSKLIMLDSQPTHQPVLKS
;
A
#
# COMPACT_ATOMS: atom_id res chain seq x y z
N MET A 1 4.29 -27.36 -8.31
CA MET A 1 4.66 -26.22 -9.19
C MET A 1 4.51 -24.83 -8.55
N LYS A 2 3.58 -24.59 -7.61
CA LYS A 2 3.39 -23.27 -6.95
C LYS A 2 4.55 -22.86 -6.01
N GLN A 3 5.09 -23.80 -5.22
CA GLN A 3 6.16 -23.52 -4.24
C GLN A 3 7.42 -22.89 -4.87
N LYS A 4 7.87 -23.45 -6.00
CA LYS A 4 9.08 -23.02 -6.71
C LYS A 4 8.99 -21.60 -7.29
N ARG A 5 7.78 -21.11 -7.61
CA ARG A 5 7.57 -19.74 -8.07
C ARG A 5 7.63 -18.74 -6.91
N LEU A 6 7.06 -19.10 -5.76
CA LEU A 6 7.06 -18.26 -4.55
C LEU A 6 8.47 -18.07 -3.99
N GLU A 7 9.28 -19.14 -3.95
CA GLU A 7 10.69 -19.08 -3.55
C GLU A 7 11.52 -18.20 -4.51
N LYS A 8 11.27 -18.28 -5.82
CA LYS A 8 11.98 -17.47 -6.83
C LYS A 8 11.65 -15.98 -6.72
N ILE A 9 10.41 -15.63 -6.37
CA ILE A 9 10.01 -14.24 -6.12
C ILE A 9 10.71 -13.73 -4.85
N ALA A 10 10.75 -14.52 -3.79
CA ALA A 10 11.44 -14.17 -2.55
C ALA A 10 12.96 -13.95 -2.74
N ASP A 11 13.63 -14.80 -3.53
CA ASP A 11 15.07 -14.68 -3.81
C ASP A 11 15.42 -13.43 -4.64
N VAL A 12 14.55 -13.04 -5.60
CA VAL A 12 14.73 -11.82 -6.41
C VAL A 12 14.56 -10.55 -5.57
N VAL A 13 13.59 -10.55 -4.66
CA VAL A 13 13.30 -9.42 -3.76
C VAL A 13 14.42 -9.25 -2.73
N THR A 14 15.04 -10.33 -2.25
CA THR A 14 15.98 -10.29 -1.11
C THR A 14 17.44 -10.06 -1.52
N ARG A 15 17.89 -10.53 -2.70
CA ARG A 15 19.33 -10.44 -3.08
C ARG A 15 19.76 -9.11 -3.71
N SER A 16 18.84 -8.19 -4.02
CA SER A 16 19.14 -7.08 -4.94
C SER A 16 18.92 -5.66 -4.39
N ALA A 17 18.60 -5.50 -3.10
CA ALA A 17 18.36 -4.19 -2.51
C ALA A 17 19.55 -3.21 -2.64
N SER A 18 20.79 -3.71 -2.74
CA SER A 18 22.01 -2.88 -2.83
C SER A 18 22.52 -2.61 -4.26
N ARG A 19 21.98 -3.27 -5.30
CA ARG A 19 22.42 -3.08 -6.70
C ARG A 19 21.31 -2.70 -7.68
N ASN A 20 20.04 -2.75 -7.28
CA ASN A 20 18.95 -2.24 -8.09
C ASN A 20 18.75 -0.74 -7.86
N SER A 21 18.91 0.03 -8.94
CA SER A 21 18.59 1.45 -8.95
C SER A 21 17.15 1.67 -8.47
N ALA A 22 16.86 2.84 -7.92
CA ALA A 22 15.49 3.20 -7.53
C ALA A 22 14.51 3.06 -8.72
N LEU A 23 15.00 3.33 -9.93
CA LEU A 23 14.26 3.15 -11.18
C LEU A 23 13.91 1.68 -11.43
N ASN A 24 14.85 0.74 -11.27
CA ASN A 24 14.55 -0.69 -11.47
C ASN A 24 13.52 -1.21 -10.46
N ARG A 25 13.62 -0.76 -9.20
CA ARG A 25 12.63 -1.10 -8.16
C ARG A 25 11.26 -0.53 -8.50
N LEU A 26 11.21 0.70 -9.01
CA LEU A 26 9.98 1.35 -9.43
C LEU A 26 9.34 0.61 -10.62
N ASN A 27 10.14 0.20 -11.60
CA ASN A 27 9.65 -0.59 -12.74
C ASN A 27 9.12 -1.95 -12.28
N GLY A 28 9.86 -2.67 -11.44
CA GLY A 28 9.40 -3.94 -10.87
C GLY A 28 8.14 -3.79 -10.03
N PHE A 29 7.97 -2.65 -9.35
CA PHE A 29 6.72 -2.32 -8.66
C PHE A 29 5.57 -2.13 -9.66
N TYR A 30 5.77 -1.42 -10.78
CA TYR A 30 4.74 -1.23 -11.80
C TYR A 30 4.32 -2.53 -12.50
N GLU A 31 5.24 -3.49 -12.66
CA GLU A 31 4.95 -4.79 -13.26
C GLU A 31 3.95 -5.65 -12.47
N LEU A 32 3.66 -5.28 -11.21
CA LEU A 32 2.68 -5.98 -10.36
C LEU A 32 1.22 -5.61 -10.67
N PHE A 33 0.99 -4.57 -11.49
CA PHE A 33 -0.32 -3.97 -11.72
C PHE A 33 -0.73 -4.02 -13.19
N GLU A 34 -2.02 -4.24 -13.40
CA GLU A 34 -2.70 -4.21 -14.70
C GLU A 34 -3.64 -3.00 -14.79
N LYS A 35 -4.08 -2.66 -16.02
CA LYS A 35 -4.90 -1.47 -16.26
C LYS A 35 -6.26 -1.49 -15.57
N ASP A 36 -6.83 -2.67 -15.39
CA ASP A 36 -8.16 -2.86 -14.82
C ASP A 36 -8.10 -3.16 -13.31
N ASP A 37 -6.91 -3.08 -12.69
CA ASP A 37 -6.78 -3.33 -11.26
C ASP A 37 -7.49 -2.24 -10.44
N GLU A 38 -8.21 -2.70 -9.41
CA GLU A 38 -8.74 -1.87 -8.34
C GLU A 38 -7.86 -2.04 -7.12
N VAL A 39 -7.14 -0.97 -6.75
CA VAL A 39 -6.08 -1.05 -5.75
C VAL A 39 -6.51 -0.39 -4.45
N LEU A 40 -6.43 -1.14 -3.36
CA LEU A 40 -6.60 -0.64 -2.01
C LEU A 40 -5.25 -0.45 -1.32
N ILE A 41 -4.94 0.80 -0.93
CA ILE A 41 -3.79 1.13 -0.09
C ILE A 41 -4.25 1.18 1.35
N VAL A 42 -3.76 0.28 2.20
CA VAL A 42 -4.05 0.25 3.63
C VAL A 42 -2.90 0.89 4.40
N ILE A 43 -3.20 1.90 5.22
CA ILE A 43 -2.22 2.62 6.02
C ILE A 43 -2.61 2.74 7.49
N THR A 44 -1.60 2.85 8.35
CA THR A 44 -1.76 3.52 9.65
C THR A 44 -1.78 5.03 9.38
N ALA A 45 -2.74 5.80 9.90
CA ALA A 45 -2.85 7.21 9.54
C ALA A 45 -1.89 8.10 10.36
N ASP A 46 -0.61 8.11 9.99
CA ASP A 46 0.42 9.06 10.44
C ASP A 46 0.90 9.92 9.24
N PRO A 47 1.54 11.09 9.46
CA PRO A 47 1.97 11.97 8.36
C PRO A 47 2.82 11.29 7.28
N ASP A 48 3.73 10.41 7.69
CA ASP A 48 4.65 9.73 6.78
C ASP A 48 3.93 8.67 5.93
N SER A 49 3.02 7.91 6.53
CA SER A 49 2.20 6.91 5.85
C SER A 49 1.21 7.56 4.89
N LEU A 50 0.63 8.71 5.26
CA LEU A 50 -0.24 9.49 4.40
C LEU A 50 0.51 10.04 3.19
N ALA A 51 1.70 10.62 3.40
CA ALA A 51 2.55 11.10 2.31
C ALA A 51 2.95 9.96 1.36
N SER A 52 3.30 8.79 1.92
CA SER A 52 3.63 7.59 1.15
C SER A 52 2.42 7.08 0.36
N ALA A 53 1.23 7.04 0.97
CA ALA A 53 -0.01 6.62 0.30
C ALA A 53 -0.39 7.55 -0.84
N MET A 54 -0.30 8.86 -0.63
CA MET A 54 -0.54 9.85 -1.69
C MET A 54 0.45 9.70 -2.83
N THR A 55 1.72 9.42 -2.53
CA THR A 55 2.75 9.18 -3.54
C THR A 55 2.43 7.94 -4.35
N VAL A 56 2.13 6.81 -3.71
CA VAL A 56 1.76 5.56 -4.40
C VAL A 56 0.48 5.74 -5.22
N LYS A 57 -0.54 6.40 -4.66
CA LYS A 57 -1.77 6.76 -5.39
C LYS A 57 -1.45 7.57 -6.64
N ARG A 58 -0.55 8.55 -6.55
CA ARG A 58 -0.12 9.35 -7.70
C ARG A 58 0.60 8.50 -8.75
N LEU A 59 1.50 7.61 -8.34
CA LEU A 59 2.24 6.73 -9.24
C LEU A 59 1.33 5.74 -9.99
N LEU A 60 0.22 5.31 -9.37
CA LEU A 60 -0.73 4.36 -9.96
C LEU A 60 -1.91 5.02 -10.69
N SER A 61 -2.20 6.31 -10.44
CA SER A 61 -3.40 7.00 -10.95
C SER A 61 -3.63 6.98 -12.47
N TYR A 62 -2.60 6.74 -13.28
CA TYR A 62 -2.70 6.62 -14.74
C TYR A 62 -2.42 5.21 -15.27
N ARG A 63 -2.26 4.24 -14.36
CA ARG A 63 -1.86 2.86 -14.69
C ARG A 63 -2.90 1.81 -14.35
N VAL A 64 -3.75 2.07 -13.36
CA VAL A 64 -4.76 1.14 -12.86
C VAL A 64 -6.15 1.79 -12.89
N GLY A 65 -7.21 1.00 -12.74
CA GLY A 65 -8.59 1.48 -12.84
C GLY A 65 -8.96 2.40 -11.69
N SER A 66 -8.62 2.01 -10.45
CA SER A 66 -8.89 2.81 -9.26
C SER A 66 -7.83 2.65 -8.18
N VAL A 67 -7.66 3.70 -7.37
CA VAL A 67 -6.79 3.65 -6.18
C VAL A 67 -7.46 4.33 -5.01
N THR A 68 -7.82 3.52 -4.01
CA THR A 68 -8.44 3.97 -2.76
C THR A 68 -7.45 3.85 -1.60
N ILE A 69 -7.48 4.81 -0.68
CA ILE A 69 -6.66 4.77 0.54
C ILE A 69 -7.60 4.47 1.72
N GLY A 70 -7.40 3.32 2.35
CA GLY A 70 -8.16 2.85 3.51
C GLY A 70 -7.33 2.91 4.81
N TYR A 71 -7.98 3.18 5.94
CA TYR A 71 -7.34 3.09 7.26
C TYR A 71 -8.17 2.24 8.26
N PRO A 72 -7.54 1.36 9.08
CA PRO A 72 -8.22 0.30 9.85
C PRO A 72 -8.98 0.74 11.12
N ASN A 73 -8.89 2.00 11.57
CA ASN A 73 -9.23 2.52 12.92
C ASN A 73 -8.25 2.03 14.02
N GLU A 74 -7.78 2.86 14.95
CA GLU A 74 -8.11 4.23 15.36
C GLU A 74 -7.00 5.20 14.96
N ILE A 75 -7.35 6.36 14.38
CA ILE A 75 -6.42 7.50 14.37
C ILE A 75 -6.37 8.03 15.81
N ARG A 76 -5.57 7.39 16.68
CA ARG A 76 -5.52 7.69 18.12
C ARG A 76 -5.02 9.11 18.42
N ARG A 77 -4.35 9.75 17.46
CA ARG A 77 -3.77 11.09 17.60
C ARG A 77 -4.69 12.15 16.99
N LEU A 78 -5.18 13.06 17.83
CA LEU A 78 -5.98 14.22 17.44
C LEU A 78 -5.32 15.06 16.33
N ASN A 79 -3.98 15.18 16.38
CA ASN A 79 -3.22 15.91 15.37
C ASN A 79 -3.37 15.29 13.97
N ASN A 80 -3.43 13.96 13.87
CA ASN A 80 -3.53 13.27 12.58
C ASN A 80 -4.96 13.40 12.01
N ILE A 81 -5.99 13.37 12.85
CA ILE A 81 -7.38 13.65 12.45
C ILE A 81 -7.47 15.07 11.88
N THR A 82 -6.96 16.05 12.63
CA THR A 82 -6.94 17.45 12.23
C THR A 82 -6.20 17.65 10.91
N MET A 83 -5.10 16.92 10.69
CA MET A 83 -4.33 17.00 9.45
C MET A 83 -5.11 16.48 8.25
N VAL A 84 -5.75 15.31 8.37
CA VAL A 84 -6.57 14.74 7.29
C VAL A 84 -7.73 15.67 6.94
N GLU A 85 -8.42 16.20 7.95
CA GLU A 85 -9.56 17.12 7.77
C GLU A 85 -9.12 18.43 7.11
N ARG A 86 -8.03 19.04 7.60
CA ARG A 86 -7.53 20.32 7.06
C ARG A 86 -6.99 20.19 5.64
N LEU A 87 -6.30 19.10 5.33
CA LEU A 87 -5.70 18.86 4.02
C LEU A 87 -6.67 18.20 3.03
N LYS A 88 -7.89 17.84 3.46
CA LYS A 88 -8.92 17.17 2.66
C LYS A 88 -8.38 15.95 1.90
N ILE A 89 -7.55 15.15 2.57
CA ILE A 89 -6.94 13.97 1.95
C ILE A 89 -8.05 12.93 1.71
N PRO A 90 -8.23 12.42 0.48
CA PRO A 90 -9.27 11.45 0.16
C PRO A 90 -8.90 10.06 0.71
N ILE A 91 -9.21 9.84 1.99
CA ILE A 91 -9.06 8.57 2.69
C ILE A 91 -10.41 8.07 3.22
N GLU A 92 -10.59 6.77 3.22
CA GLU A 92 -11.83 6.10 3.62
C GLU A 92 -11.59 5.15 4.79
N ARG A 93 -12.61 4.93 5.62
CA ARG A 93 -12.51 3.99 6.73
C ARG A 93 -12.51 2.58 6.16
N LEU A 94 -11.54 1.75 6.56
CA LEU A 94 -11.42 0.39 6.00
C LEU A 94 -12.69 -0.45 6.24
N HIS A 95 -13.39 -0.24 7.36
CA HIS A 95 -14.64 -0.95 7.67
C HIS A 95 -15.84 -0.52 6.81
N THR A 96 -15.78 0.60 6.10
CA THR A 96 -16.82 1.02 5.15
C THR A 96 -16.52 0.57 3.73
N LEU A 97 -15.32 0.04 3.49
CA LEU A 97 -14.89 -0.39 2.16
C LEU A 97 -15.22 -1.87 1.95
N PRO A 98 -15.79 -2.25 0.79
CA PRO A 98 -15.91 -3.64 0.40
C PRO A 98 -14.52 -4.15 -0.04
N VAL A 99 -13.70 -4.56 0.93
CA VAL A 99 -12.30 -4.97 0.69
C VAL A 99 -12.17 -6.08 -0.38
N ASN A 100 -13.21 -6.89 -0.55
CA ASN A 100 -13.26 -7.96 -1.54
C ASN A 100 -13.40 -7.48 -3.00
N ASP A 101 -13.79 -6.22 -3.22
CA ASP A 101 -13.97 -5.66 -4.57
C ASP A 101 -12.62 -5.24 -5.18
N TYR A 102 -11.59 -5.08 -4.35
CA TYR A 102 -10.26 -4.70 -4.78
C TYR A 102 -9.44 -5.89 -5.26
N SER A 103 -8.84 -5.79 -6.46
CA SER A 103 -7.99 -6.83 -7.03
C SER A 103 -6.60 -6.88 -6.40
N LYS A 104 -6.11 -5.77 -5.85
CA LYS A 104 -4.80 -5.66 -5.22
C LYS A 104 -4.88 -4.91 -3.89
N LEU A 105 -4.09 -5.37 -2.92
CA LEU A 105 -3.87 -4.67 -1.67
C LEU A 105 -2.41 -4.28 -1.51
N ILE A 106 -2.17 -3.03 -1.14
CA ILE A 106 -0.85 -2.49 -0.79
C ILE A 106 -0.92 -2.04 0.65
N MET A 107 0.02 -2.52 1.46
CA MET A 107 0.14 -2.09 2.85
C MET A 107 1.34 -1.15 2.99
N LEU A 108 1.13 0.05 3.54
CA LEU A 108 2.20 1.02 3.77
C LEU A 108 2.30 1.32 5.26
N ASP A 109 3.54 1.46 5.73
CA ASP A 109 3.86 1.85 7.11
C ASP A 109 3.30 0.91 8.20
N SER A 110 3.02 -0.34 7.85
CA SER A 110 2.83 -1.39 8.84
C SER A 110 4.20 -1.95 9.21
N GLN A 111 4.71 -1.62 10.40
CA GLN A 111 5.77 -2.46 10.96
C GLN A 111 5.15 -3.83 11.32
N PRO A 112 5.63 -4.96 10.75
CA PRO A 112 5.11 -6.29 11.06
C PRO A 112 5.36 -6.74 12.51
N THR A 113 6.08 -5.94 13.31
CA THR A 113 6.58 -6.33 14.63
C THR A 113 5.62 -6.08 15.80
N HIS A 114 4.48 -5.39 15.61
CA HIS A 114 3.59 -5.03 16.74
C HIS A 114 2.07 -5.24 16.55
N GLN A 115 1.60 -5.77 15.42
CA GLN A 115 0.19 -6.09 15.21
C GLN A 115 -0.05 -7.60 15.02
N PRO A 116 -0.72 -8.28 15.98
CA PRO A 116 -1.05 -9.71 15.88
C PRO A 116 -1.94 -10.07 14.69
N VAL A 117 -2.65 -9.11 14.11
CA VAL A 117 -3.62 -9.32 13.01
C VAL A 117 -2.95 -9.56 11.65
N LEU A 118 -1.64 -9.32 11.55
CA LEU A 118 -0.85 -9.50 10.33
C LEU A 118 -0.07 -10.82 10.27
N LYS A 119 -0.33 -11.75 11.19
CA LYS A 119 0.23 -13.11 11.13
C LYS A 119 -0.66 -13.99 10.25
N SER A 120 -0.15 -14.31 9.06
CA SER A 120 -0.61 -15.40 8.20
C SER A 120 -0.38 -16.77 8.82
#